data_AF-A0AAD8AGS0-F1
#
_entry.id   AF-A0AAD8AGS0-F1
#
_cell.length_a   1.000
_cell.length_b   1.000
_cell.length_c   1.000
_cell.angle_alpha   90.00
_cell.angle_beta   90.00
_cell.angle_gamma   90.00
#
_symmetry.space_group_name_H-M   'P 1'
#
loop_
_entity.id
_entity.type
_entity.pdbx_description
1 polymer ?
#
loop_
_entity_poly.entity_id
_entity_poly.type
_entity_poly.pdbx_seq_one_letter_code
_entity_poly.pdbx_strand_id
1 'polypeptide(L)'
;MGVEVNAQSAKESEYVSTVNKMTEEILHDFSNKVIRDKRQQYRKNKIVQENDDLYIGYQPIVGQRFLSLSLSEGRKMAFLDLLLESSENGGNLTDEEIREEIIIATPAGHDTTSAAISWLLHTLSINEECQEKIYKELESIFGESDRTSTL
;
A
#
# COMPACT_ATOMS: atom_id res chain seq x y z
N MET A 1 -22.85 -29.39 25.47
CA MET A 1 -22.17 -30.41 24.65
C MET A 1 -21.24 -29.67 23.71
N GLY A 2 -19.93 -29.72 23.97
CA GLY A 2 -18.91 -29.26 23.02
C GLY A 2 -18.19 -30.47 22.46
N VAL A 3 -17.81 -30.43 21.19
CA VAL A 3 -16.94 -31.44 20.58
C VAL A 3 -15.51 -30.92 20.69
N GLU A 4 -14.60 -31.72 21.24
CA GLU A 4 -13.19 -31.40 21.26
C GLU A 4 -12.59 -31.58 19.87
N VAL A 5 -12.17 -30.48 19.25
CA VAL A 5 -11.67 -30.46 17.87
C VAL A 5 -10.15 -30.67 17.79
N ASN A 6 -9.44 -30.48 18.91
CA ASN A 6 -7.99 -30.67 19.01
C ASN A 6 -7.19 -29.95 17.90
N ALA A 7 -7.65 -28.76 17.48
CA ALA A 7 -7.11 -28.05 16.31
C ALA A 7 -5.60 -27.74 16.37
N GLN A 8 -5.01 -27.68 17.58
CA GLN A 8 -3.58 -27.45 17.78
C GLN A 8 -2.72 -28.70 17.50
N SER A 9 -3.27 -29.90 17.71
CA SER A 9 -2.56 -31.18 17.57
C SER A 9 -3.00 -31.99 16.36
N ALA A 10 -4.27 -31.88 15.96
CA ALA A 10 -4.86 -32.59 14.83
C ALA A 10 -4.91 -31.70 13.58
N LYS A 11 -3.75 -31.45 12.96
CA LYS A 11 -3.63 -30.61 11.74
C LYS A 11 -4.43 -31.14 10.54
N GLU A 12 -4.61 -32.46 10.47
CA GLU A 12 -5.40 -33.14 9.42
C GLU A 12 -6.90 -33.26 9.77
N SER A 13 -7.35 -32.60 10.83
CA SER A 13 -8.77 -32.59 11.19
C SER A 13 -9.60 -31.94 10.08
N GLU A 14 -10.78 -32.51 9.81
CA GLU A 14 -11.74 -31.96 8.85
C GLU A 14 -12.05 -30.48 9.16
N TYR A 15 -12.15 -30.13 10.45
CA TYR A 15 -12.35 -28.75 10.86
C TYR A 15 -11.20 -27.82 10.42
N VAL A 16 -9.94 -28.22 10.69
CA VAL A 16 -8.76 -27.42 10.35
C VAL A 16 -8.66 -27.26 8.83
N SER A 17 -8.89 -28.34 8.07
CA SER A 17 -8.93 -28.30 6.61
C SER A 17 -10.01 -27.36 6.08
N THR A 18 -11.23 -27.43 6.62
CA THR A 18 -12.34 -26.57 6.20
C THR A 18 -12.08 -25.10 6.52
N VAL A 19 -11.56 -24.79 7.71
CA VAL A 19 -11.20 -23.41 8.09
C VAL A 19 -10.12 -22.84 7.18
N ASN A 20 -9.09 -23.62 6.85
CA ASN A 20 -8.04 -23.19 5.93
C ASN A 20 -8.62 -22.89 4.54
N LYS A 21 -9.42 -23.79 3.98
CA LYS A 21 -10.08 -23.59 2.68
C LYS A 21 -10.96 -22.33 2.66
N MET A 22 -11.80 -22.15 3.68
CA MET A 22 -12.62 -20.94 3.81
C MET A 22 -11.77 -19.68 3.87
N THR A 23 -10.65 -19.72 4.59
CA THR A 23 -9.73 -18.58 4.71
C THR A 23 -9.07 -18.26 3.38
N GLU A 24 -8.60 -19.28 2.65
CA GLU A 24 -8.02 -19.13 1.31
C GLU A 24 -9.04 -18.51 0.32
N GLU A 25 -10.28 -19.01 0.31
CA GLU A 25 -11.35 -18.47 -0.53
C GLU A 25 -11.63 -16.99 -0.24
N ILE A 26 -11.77 -16.63 1.04
CA ILE A 26 -12.00 -15.23 1.46
C ILE A 26 -10.83 -14.33 1.03
N LEU A 27 -9.59 -14.78 1.24
CA LEU A 27 -8.39 -14.03 0.85
C LEU A 27 -8.29 -13.85 -0.66
N HIS A 28 -8.58 -14.88 -1.44
CA HIS A 28 -8.60 -14.81 -2.90
C HIS A 28 -9.69 -13.87 -3.41
N ASP A 29 -10.92 -13.99 -2.91
CA ASP A 29 -12.04 -13.14 -3.32
C ASP A 29 -11.77 -11.67 -3.03
N PHE A 30 -11.26 -11.37 -1.85
CA PHE A 30 -10.88 -10.01 -1.47
C PHE A 30 -9.75 -9.48 -2.37
N SER A 31 -8.69 -10.27 -2.57
CA SER A 31 -7.53 -9.85 -3.37
C SER A 31 -7.92 -9.63 -4.83
N ASN A 32 -8.73 -10.52 -5.40
CA ASN A 32 -9.27 -10.38 -6.76
C ASN A 32 -10.11 -9.13 -6.94
N LYS A 33 -10.94 -8.81 -5.94
CA LYS A 33 -11.71 -7.57 -5.92
C LYS A 33 -10.79 -6.36 -5.92
N VAL A 34 -9.79 -6.32 -5.04
CA VAL A 34 -8.81 -5.22 -4.95
C VAL A 34 -8.05 -5.03 -6.27
N ILE A 35 -7.54 -6.10 -6.87
CA ILE A 35 -6.83 -6.06 -8.15
C ILE A 35 -7.75 -5.50 -9.25
N ARG A 36 -8.98 -6.00 -9.33
CA ARG A 36 -9.98 -5.56 -10.32
C ARG A 36 -10.29 -4.06 -10.18
N ASP A 37 -10.59 -3.62 -8.96
CA ASP A 37 -10.93 -2.23 -8.67
C ASP A 37 -9.74 -1.32 -8.98
N LYS A 38 -8.53 -1.73 -8.60
CA LYS A 38 -7.31 -0.96 -8.85
C LYS A 38 -6.95 -0.91 -10.33
N ARG A 39 -7.11 -1.99 -11.09
CA ARG A 39 -6.88 -2.01 -12.54
C ARG A 39 -7.84 -1.08 -13.27
N GLN A 40 -9.10 -1.01 -12.85
CA GLN A 40 -10.05 -0.04 -13.41
C GLN A 40 -9.61 1.41 -13.12
N GLN A 41 -9.12 1.70 -11.91
CA GLN A 41 -8.59 3.02 -11.56
C GLN A 41 -7.35 3.35 -12.40
N TYR A 42 -6.42 2.41 -12.53
CA TYR A 42 -5.19 2.57 -13.31
C TYR A 42 -5.50 2.96 -14.77
N ARG A 43 -6.42 2.25 -15.42
CA ARG A 43 -6.84 2.56 -16.80
C ARG A 43 -7.54 3.91 -16.92
N LYS A 44 -8.42 4.26 -15.98
CA LYS A 44 -9.05 5.59 -15.94
C LYS A 44 -8.01 6.70 -15.82
N ASN A 45 -7.03 6.54 -14.94
CA ASN A 45 -5.99 7.53 -14.71
C ASN A 45 -5.05 7.69 -15.92
N LYS A 46 -4.74 6.59 -16.63
CA LYS A 46 -3.95 6.62 -17.87
C LYS A 46 -4.67 7.41 -18.98
N ILE A 47 -5.97 7.19 -19.15
CA ILE A 47 -6.80 7.93 -20.11
C ILE A 47 -6.85 9.43 -19.77
N VAL A 48 -7.04 9.79 -18.50
CA VAL A 48 -7.06 11.21 -18.08
C VAL A 48 -5.72 11.90 -18.39
N GLN A 49 -4.60 11.22 -18.15
CA GLN A 49 -3.26 11.76 -18.42
C GLN A 49 -2.97 11.94 -19.91
N GLU A 50 -3.34 10.97 -20.76
CA GLU A 50 -3.21 11.12 -22.21
C GLU A 50 -4.04 12.31 -22.76
N ASN A 51 -5.18 12.60 -22.14
CA ASN A 51 -6.02 13.76 -22.52
C ASN A 51 -5.44 15.10 -22.01
N ASP A 52 -4.82 15.12 -20.83
CA ASP A 52 -4.14 16.32 -20.30
C ASP A 52 -2.86 16.63 -21.10
N ASP A 53 -2.07 15.62 -21.45
CA ASP A 53 -0.86 15.77 -22.29
C ASP A 53 -1.21 16.29 -23.71
N LEU A 54 -2.37 15.91 -24.24
CA LEU A 54 -2.89 16.41 -25.52
C LEU A 54 -3.29 17.90 -25.44
N TYR A 55 -3.72 18.38 -24.26
CA TYR A 55 -4.07 19.79 -24.03
C TYR A 55 -2.85 20.69 -23.76
N ILE A 56 -1.71 20.12 -23.38
CA ILE A 56 -0.44 20.87 -23.16
C ILE A 56 0.21 21.31 -24.50
N GLY A 57 -0.26 20.82 -25.65
CA GLY A 57 0.25 21.17 -26.98
C GLY A 57 -0.03 22.61 -27.47
N TYR A 58 -0.80 23.41 -26.71
CA TYR A 58 -1.13 24.80 -27.07
C TYR A 58 -0.88 25.77 -25.90
N GLN A 59 0.37 25.98 -25.49
CA GLN A 59 0.77 27.16 -24.71
C GLN A 59 2.10 27.77 -25.20
N PRO A 60 2.21 29.10 -25.32
CA PRO A 60 3.39 29.76 -25.86
C PRO A 60 4.60 29.67 -24.91
N ILE A 61 5.77 29.59 -25.54
CA ILE A 61 7.09 29.33 -24.95
C ILE A 61 7.56 30.53 -24.11
N VAL A 62 7.08 30.69 -22.87
CA VAL A 62 7.77 31.51 -21.87
C VAL A 62 7.49 30.97 -20.46
N GLY A 63 8.49 30.32 -19.83
CA GLY A 63 8.52 30.11 -18.37
C GLY A 63 8.48 28.66 -17.84
N GLN A 64 8.36 27.63 -18.68
CA GLN A 64 8.13 26.25 -18.23
C GLN A 64 9.39 25.41 -17.89
N ARG A 65 10.57 26.01 -17.71
CA ARG A 65 11.76 25.19 -17.38
C ARG A 65 11.81 24.71 -15.92
N PHE A 66 10.92 25.21 -15.06
CA PHE A 66 10.82 24.80 -13.65
C PHE A 66 9.72 23.74 -13.40
N LEU A 67 8.66 23.70 -14.23
CA LEU A 67 7.54 22.75 -14.03
C LEU A 67 7.80 21.37 -14.63
N SER A 68 8.69 21.26 -15.63
CA SER A 68 9.01 19.97 -16.26
C SER A 68 10.03 19.13 -15.49
N LEU A 69 10.79 19.73 -14.56
CA LEU A 69 11.75 19.01 -13.73
C LEU A 69 11.09 18.27 -12.55
N SER A 70 9.96 18.77 -12.04
CA SER A 70 9.20 18.12 -10.97
C SER A 70 8.21 17.05 -11.46
N LEU A 71 7.95 16.96 -12.76
CA LEU A 71 7.18 15.86 -13.36
C LEU A 71 8.06 14.68 -13.81
N SER A 72 9.38 14.87 -13.90
CA SER A 72 10.35 13.80 -14.21
C SER A 72 11.04 13.18 -12.99
N GLU A 73 10.80 13.69 -11.78
CA GLU A 73 11.11 12.94 -10.57
C GLU A 73 10.11 11.78 -10.48
N GLY A 74 10.59 10.58 -10.82
CA GLY A 74 9.81 9.36 -11.02
C GLY A 74 8.61 9.26 -10.10
N ARG A 75 7.42 9.32 -10.70
CA ARG A 75 6.13 9.27 -10.00
C ARG A 75 6.16 8.05 -9.06
N LYS A 76 6.18 8.26 -7.74
CA LYS A 76 6.17 7.18 -6.75
C LYS A 76 4.86 6.39 -6.92
N MET A 77 4.93 5.24 -7.57
CA MET A 77 3.79 4.36 -7.78
C MET A 77 3.63 3.45 -6.57
N ALA A 78 2.38 3.21 -6.16
CA ALA A 78 2.11 2.21 -5.14
C ALA A 78 2.53 0.83 -5.66
N PHE A 79 2.88 -0.09 -4.77
CA PHE A 79 3.37 -1.43 -5.14
C PHE A 79 2.46 -2.15 -6.14
N LEU A 80 1.14 -2.14 -5.91
CA LEU A 80 0.17 -2.74 -6.84
C LEU A 80 0.13 -2.01 -8.20
N ASP A 81 0.31 -0.69 -8.22
CA ASP A 81 0.36 0.06 -9.47
C ASP A 81 1.60 -0.33 -10.30
N LEU A 82 2.74 -0.62 -9.65
CA LEU A 82 3.95 -1.11 -10.31
C LEU A 82 3.75 -2.51 -10.92
N LEU A 83 3.09 -3.42 -10.19
CA LEU A 83 2.79 -4.76 -10.69
C LEU A 83 1.83 -4.71 -11.89
N LEU A 84 0.81 -3.85 -11.83
CA LEU A 84 -0.14 -3.65 -12.92
C LEU A 84 0.53 -3.02 -14.16
N GLU A 85 1.40 -2.04 -13.98
CA GLU A 85 2.17 -1.45 -15.06
C GLU A 85 3.09 -2.48 -15.73
N SER A 86 3.78 -3.30 -14.93
CA SER A 86 4.61 -4.38 -15.45
C SER A 86 3.79 -5.36 -16.27
N SER A 87 2.61 -5.76 -15.80
CA SER A 87 1.67 -6.64 -16.52
C SER A 87 1.19 -6.04 -17.86
N GLU A 88 0.91 -4.74 -17.91
CA GLU A 88 0.35 -4.09 -19.11
C GLU A 88 1.42 -3.61 -20.13
N ASN A 89 2.66 -3.34 -19.70
CA ASN A 89 3.73 -2.80 -20.56
C ASN A 89 4.73 -3.86 -21.07
N GLY A 90 4.32 -5.13 -21.13
CA GLY A 90 5.11 -6.23 -21.72
C GLY A 90 5.80 -7.16 -20.74
N GLY A 91 5.58 -7.00 -19.42
CA GLY A 91 5.88 -8.01 -18.42
C GLY A 91 4.78 -9.07 -18.38
N ASN A 92 5.16 -10.34 -18.40
CA ASN A 92 4.21 -11.47 -18.39
C ASN A 92 3.74 -11.81 -16.97
N LEU A 93 3.25 -10.84 -16.20
CA LEU A 93 2.65 -11.12 -14.89
C LEU A 93 1.16 -11.42 -15.04
N THR A 94 0.79 -12.62 -14.62
CA THR A 94 -0.60 -13.09 -14.54
C THR A 94 -1.32 -12.50 -13.32
N ASP A 95 -2.65 -12.52 -13.35
CA ASP A 95 -3.47 -12.07 -12.21
C ASP A 95 -3.22 -12.94 -10.97
N GLU A 96 -2.92 -14.22 -11.19
CA GLU A 96 -2.48 -15.19 -10.19
C GLU A 96 -1.22 -14.74 -9.48
N GLU A 97 -0.15 -14.46 -10.22
CA GLU A 97 1.14 -14.04 -9.66
C GLU A 97 1.01 -12.69 -8.93
N ILE A 98 0.27 -11.73 -9.49
CA ILE A 98 0.01 -10.44 -8.83
C ILE A 98 -0.73 -10.66 -7.50
N ARG A 99 -1.72 -11.57 -7.47
CA ARG A 99 -2.47 -11.90 -6.26
C ARG A 99 -1.59 -12.56 -5.20
N GLU A 100 -0.75 -13.52 -5.58
CA GLU A 100 0.17 -14.20 -4.65
C GLU A 100 1.10 -13.19 -3.97
N GLU A 101 1.67 -12.25 -4.72
CA GLU A 101 2.53 -11.21 -4.16
C GLU A 101 1.80 -10.27 -3.19
N ILE A 102 0.57 -9.83 -3.51
CA ILE A 102 -0.22 -8.95 -2.64
C ILE A 102 -0.59 -9.64 -1.33
N ILE A 103 -1.01 -10.91 -1.40
CA ILE A 103 -1.42 -11.71 -0.24
C ILE A 103 -0.27 -11.89 0.74
N ILE A 104 0.96 -12.01 0.24
CA ILE A 104 2.16 -12.18 1.08
C ILE A 104 2.65 -10.83 1.60
N ALA A 105 2.77 -9.82 0.73
CA ALA A 105 3.38 -8.55 1.07
C ALA A 105 2.55 -7.73 2.08
N THR A 106 1.22 -7.72 1.94
CA THR A 106 0.36 -6.87 2.77
C THR A 106 0.38 -7.27 4.26
N PRO A 107 0.17 -8.55 4.63
CA PRO A 107 0.24 -8.97 6.02
C PRO A 107 1.65 -8.83 6.61
N ALA A 108 2.68 -9.13 5.81
CA ALA A 108 4.08 -8.99 6.23
C ALA A 108 4.40 -7.54 6.65
N GLY A 109 3.93 -6.55 5.88
CA GLY A 109 4.06 -5.14 6.22
C GLY A 109 3.15 -4.72 7.38
N HIS A 110 1.92 -5.22 7.43
CA HIS A 110 0.92 -4.84 8.43
C HIS A 110 1.31 -5.28 9.85
N ASP A 111 1.58 -6.57 10.06
CA ASP A 111 1.75 -7.11 11.40
C ASP A 111 3.04 -6.63 12.05
N THR A 112 4.13 -6.55 11.26
CA THR A 112 5.43 -6.06 11.73
C THR A 112 5.38 -4.58 12.08
N THR A 113 4.77 -3.75 11.22
CA THR A 113 4.66 -2.29 11.44
C THR A 113 3.70 -1.99 12.59
N SER A 114 2.57 -2.70 12.68
CA SER A 114 1.60 -2.53 13.77
C SER A 114 2.22 -2.87 15.12
N ALA A 115 2.98 -3.96 15.19
CA ALA A 115 3.73 -4.31 16.40
C ALA A 115 4.78 -3.24 16.74
N ALA A 116 5.55 -2.77 15.76
CA ALA A 116 6.56 -1.74 15.96
C ALA A 116 5.95 -0.42 16.49
N ILE A 117 4.86 0.05 15.89
CA ILE A 117 4.14 1.25 16.34
C ILE A 117 3.58 1.05 17.75
N SER A 118 3.01 -0.12 18.04
CA SER A 118 2.47 -0.42 19.37
C SER A 118 3.55 -0.34 20.45
N TRP A 119 4.72 -0.93 20.19
CA TRP A 119 5.87 -0.86 21.09
C TRP A 119 6.44 0.55 21.22
N LEU A 120 6.50 1.30 20.11
CA LEU A 120 6.93 2.69 20.12
C LEU A 120 6.01 3.51 21.03
N LEU A 121 4.70 3.45 20.82
CA LEU A 121 3.71 4.18 21.63
C LEU A 121 3.77 3.78 23.10
N HIS A 122 3.90 2.48 23.39
CA HIS A 122 4.06 2.00 24.76
C HIS A 122 5.32 2.59 25.42
N THR A 123 6.45 2.53 24.72
CA THR A 123 7.73 3.04 25.24
C THR A 123 7.69 4.54 25.47
N LEU A 124 7.07 5.29 24.56
CA LEU A 124 6.89 6.74 24.72
C LEU A 124 5.98 7.09 25.90
N SER A 125 4.93 6.29 26.15
CA SER A 125 4.00 6.55 27.26
C SER A 125 4.64 6.47 28.65
N ILE A 126 5.78 5.78 28.77
CA ILE A 126 6.52 5.63 30.03
C ILE A 126 7.84 6.42 30.07
N ASN A 127 8.18 7.15 29.00
CA ASN A 127 9.39 7.96 28.90
C ASN A 127 9.07 9.40 28.47
N GLU A 128 8.67 10.22 29.45
CA GLU A 128 8.32 11.63 29.24
C GLU A 128 9.48 12.44 28.62
N GLU A 129 10.73 12.14 28.99
CA GLU A 129 11.90 12.83 28.44
C GLU A 129 12.04 12.61 26.92
N CYS A 130 11.82 11.38 26.45
CA CYS A 130 11.85 11.07 25.02
C CYS A 130 10.68 11.72 24.28
N GLN A 131 9.49 11.72 24.89
CA GLN A 131 8.30 12.36 24.33
C GLN A 131 8.52 13.87 24.14
N GLU A 132 9.06 14.55 25.15
CA GLU A 132 9.38 15.98 25.09
C GLU A 132 10.43 16.31 24.02
N LYS A 133 11.44 15.45 23.86
CA LYS A 133 12.46 15.60 22.80
C LYS A 133 11.84 15.50 21.40
N ILE A 134 10.98 14.50 21.17
CA ILE A 134 10.29 14.32 19.89
C ILE A 134 9.35 15.50 19.62
N TYR A 135 8.62 15.98 20.64
CA TYR A 135 7.74 17.14 20.49
C TYR A 135 8.52 18.39 20.05
N LYS A 136 9.66 18.68 20.70
CA LYS A 136 10.54 19.79 20.32
C LYS A 136 11.11 19.65 18.91
N GLU A 137 11.43 18.43 18.48
CA GLU A 137 11.89 18.17 17.11
C GLU A 137 10.78 18.50 16.10
N LEU A 138 9.56 18.04 16.36
CA LEU A 138 8.40 18.34 15.50
C LEU A 138 8.10 19.85 15.48
N GLU A 139 8.13 20.53 16.61
CA GLU A 139 7.96 21.99 16.70
C GLU A 139 9.07 22.74 15.94
N SER A 140 10.31 22.28 16.02
CA SER A 140 11.44 22.87 15.26
C SER A 140 11.26 22.73 13.74
N ILE A 141 10.72 21.61 13.27
CA ILE A 141 10.54 21.33 11.83
C ILE A 141 9.28 21.99 11.27
N PHE A 142 8.19 21.97 12.03
CA PHE A 142 6.87 22.39 11.56
C PHE A 142 6.44 23.73 12.15
N GLY A 143 6.71 24.02 13.42
CA GLY A 143 6.34 25.27 14.08
C GLY A 143 4.86 25.62 13.87
N GLU A 144 4.60 26.82 13.35
CA GLU A 144 3.25 27.29 12.97
C GLU A 144 2.84 26.91 11.53
N SER A 145 3.64 26.10 10.84
CA SER A 145 3.38 25.74 9.45
C SER A 145 2.39 24.59 9.36
N ASP A 146 1.25 24.84 8.73
CA ASP A 146 0.26 23.81 8.34
C ASP A 146 0.68 22.99 7.10
N ARG A 147 1.97 23.02 6.73
CA ARG A 147 2.44 22.24 5.58
C ARG A 147 2.35 20.75 5.87
N THR A 148 1.92 19.98 4.89
CA THR A 148 1.94 18.51 4.98
C THR A 148 3.38 18.02 5.18
N SER A 149 3.56 16.98 5.99
CA SER A 149 4.85 16.31 6.16
C SER A 149 5.36 15.79 4.81
N THR A 150 6.60 16.10 4.47
CA THR A 150 7.26 15.57 3.28
C THR A 150 7.62 14.09 3.50
N LEU A 151 7.34 13.25 2.49
CA LEU A 151 7.67 11.80 2.44
C LEU A 151 8.90 11.51 1.57
#